data_AF-A0A5S4XA22-F1
#
_entry.id   AF-A0A5S4XA22-F1
#
_cell.length_a   1.000
_cell.length_b   1.000
_cell.length_c   1.000
_cell.angle_alpha   90.00
_cell.angle_beta   90.00
_cell.angle_gamma   90.00
#
_symmetry.space_group_name_H-M   'P 1'
#
loop_
_entity.id
_entity.type
_entity.pdbx_description
1 polymer ?
#
loop_
_entity_poly.entity_id
_entity_poly.type
_entity_poly.pdbx_seq_one_letter_code
_entity_poly.pdbx_strand_id
1 'polypeptide(L)' 'MEIDIERAKDLIARREEIDAELTALFTGEKKKRSPVKCSNCDKEGHTARNCPDKMPAVGI' A
#
# COMPACT_ATOMS: atom_id res chain seq x y z
N MET A 1 43.01 -9.52 -9.95
CA MET A 1 41.71 -9.82 -9.31
C MET A 1 40.70 -9.84 -10.42
N GLU A 2 40.46 -11.02 -10.97
CA GLU A 2 39.36 -11.22 -11.92
C GLU A 2 38.09 -11.16 -11.08
N ILE A 3 37.24 -10.17 -11.36
CA ILE A 3 35.94 -10.09 -10.70
C ILE A 3 35.14 -11.27 -11.27
N ASP A 4 34.83 -12.26 -10.43
CA ASP A 4 33.99 -13.40 -10.82
C ASP A 4 32.58 -12.93 -11.14
N ILE A 5 32.39 -12.48 -12.39
CA ILE A 5 31.11 -11.96 -12.91
C ILE A 5 30.00 -13.00 -12.71
N GLU A 6 30.33 -14.29 -12.77
CA GLU A 6 29.40 -15.39 -12.52
C GLU A 6 28.91 -15.42 -11.06
N ARG A 7 29.83 -15.24 -10.11
CA ARG A 7 29.47 -15.15 -8.68
C ARG A 7 28.65 -13.89 -8.39
N ALA A 8 28.95 -12.77 -9.06
CA ALA A 8 28.15 -11.56 -8.93
C ALA A 8 26.71 -11.77 -9.43
N LYS A 9 26.52 -12.49 -10.55
CA LYS A 9 25.20 -12.83 -11.08
C LYS A 9 24.40 -13.74 -10.13
N ASP A 10 25.05 -14.76 -9.54
CA ASP A 10 24.41 -15.64 -8.54
C ASP A 10 23.92 -14.84 -7.32
N LEU A 11 24.75 -13.93 -6.83
CA LEU A 11 24.42 -13.08 -5.68
C LEU A 11 23.27 -12.11 -5.99
N ILE A 12 23.20 -11.60 -7.22
CA ILE A 12 22.09 -10.73 -7.66
C ILE A 12 20.79 -11.54 -7.74
N ALA A 13 20.81 -12.73 -8.35
CA ALA A 13 19.63 -13.58 -8.46
C ALA A 13 19.05 -13.93 -7.09
N ARG A 14 19.91 -14.35 -6.15
CA ARG A 14 19.50 -14.64 -4.76
C ARG A 14 18.90 -13.43 -4.03
N ARG A 15 19.38 -12.23 -4.36
CA ARG A 15 18.83 -11.00 -3.79
C ARG A 15 17.41 -10.74 -4.26
N GLU A 16 17.11 -11.01 -5.53
CA GLU A 16 15.77 -10.84 -6.09
C GLU A 16 14.75 -11.79 -5.43
N GLU A 17 15.15 -13.04 -5.17
CA GLU A 17 14.31 -14.02 -4.46
C GLU A 17 13.95 -13.54 -3.05
N ILE A 18 14.94 -13.07 -2.29
CA ILE A 18 14.74 -12.54 -0.93
C ILE A 18 13.82 -11.32 -0.96
N ASP A 19 13.98 -10.40 -1.92
CA ASP A 19 13.13 -9.21 -2.04
C ASP A 19 11.66 -9.58 -2.35
N ALA A 20 11.44 -10.64 -3.15
CA ALA A 20 10.11 -11.17 -3.42
C ALA A 20 9.46 -11.80 -2.17
N GLU A 21 10.21 -12.61 -1.41
CA GLU A 21 9.74 -13.19 -0.14
C GLU A 21 9.43 -12.11 0.91
N LEU A 22 10.32 -11.12 1.05
CA LEU A 22 10.10 -9.99 1.95
C LEU A 22 8.88 -9.16 1.53
N THR A 23 8.68 -8.96 0.23
CA THR A 23 7.49 -8.28 -0.28
C THR A 23 6.21 -9.03 0.10
N ALA A 24 6.19 -10.35 -0.03
CA ALA A 24 5.04 -11.18 0.36
C ALA A 24 4.76 -11.09 1.88
N LEU A 25 5.81 -11.15 2.71
CA LEU A 25 5.69 -11.13 4.17
C LEU A 25 5.33 -9.75 4.74
N PHE A 26 5.98 -8.69 4.26
CA PHE A 26 5.86 -7.33 4.83
C PHE A 26 4.82 -6.46 4.15
N THR A 27 4.60 -6.64 2.84
CA THR A 27 3.54 -5.89 2.12
C THR A 27 2.18 -6.55 2.30
N GLY A 28 2.15 -7.77 2.87
CA GLY A 28 1.00 -8.49 3.39
C GLY A 28 -0.23 -8.25 2.54
N GLU A 29 -0.35 -8.98 1.43
CA GLU A 29 -1.49 -9.01 0.51
C GLU A 29 -2.48 -7.89 0.84
N LYS A 30 -2.22 -6.67 0.33
CA LYS A 30 -3.13 -5.54 0.54
C LYS A 30 -4.45 -5.94 -0.10
N LYS A 31 -5.29 -6.68 0.63
CA LYS A 31 -6.73 -6.83 0.38
C LYS A 31 -7.14 -5.40 0.14
N LYS A 32 -7.45 -5.07 -1.12
CA LYS A 32 -7.75 -3.72 -1.58
C LYS A 32 -8.60 -3.11 -0.49
N ARG A 33 -8.03 -2.20 0.31
CA ARG A 33 -8.73 -1.68 1.50
C ARG A 33 -10.04 -1.17 0.94
N SER A 34 -11.15 -1.77 1.40
CA SER A 34 -12.46 -1.39 0.89
C SER A 34 -12.54 0.13 0.94
N PRO A 35 -13.00 0.78 -0.14
CA PRO A 35 -13.14 2.23 -0.16
C PRO A 35 -13.86 2.67 1.11
N VAL A 36 -13.29 3.64 1.81
CA VAL A 36 -13.82 4.10 3.08
C VAL A 36 -15.21 4.69 2.82
N LYS A 37 -16.25 4.01 3.31
CA LYS A 37 -17.65 4.42 3.15
C LYS A 37 -18.12 5.14 4.41
N CYS A 38 -18.74 6.30 4.23
CA CYS A 38 -19.33 7.08 5.30
C CYS A 38 -20.60 6.40 5.83
N SER A 39 -20.69 6.14 7.14
CA SER A 39 -21.87 5.55 7.77
C SER A 39 -23.05 6.52 7.97
N ASN A 40 -22.89 7.80 7.61
CA ASN A 40 -23.94 8.81 7.77
C ASN A 40 -24.67 9.11 6.46
N CYS A 41 -23.96 9.16 5.32
CA CYS A 41 -24.53 9.50 4.01
C CYS A 41 -24.27 8.43 2.94
N ASP A 42 -23.66 7.30 3.31
CA ASP A 42 -23.35 6.16 2.44
C ASP A 42 -22.41 6.44 1.25
N LYS A 43 -21.78 7.63 1.21
CA LYS A 43 -20.81 8.00 0.16
C LYS A 43 -19.41 7.51 0.48
N GLU A 44 -18.63 7.24 -0.55
CA GLU A 44 -17.22 6.81 -0.44
C GLU A 44 -16.28 8.02 -0.35
N GLY A 45 -15.08 7.81 0.17
CA GLY A 45 -14.01 8.82 0.20
C GLY A 45 -13.87 9.60 1.51
N HIS A 46 -14.80 9.44 2.47
CA HIS A 46 -14.69 10.03 3.80
C HIS A 46 -15.33 9.13 4.87
N THR A 47 -14.95 9.33 6.14
CA THR A 47 -15.60 8.67 7.29
C THR A 47 -16.74 9.51 7.82
N ALA A 48 -17.63 8.92 8.63
CA ALA A 48 -18.75 9.65 9.26
C ALA A 48 -18.33 10.88 10.11
N ARG A 49 -17.06 10.96 10.53
CA ARG A 49 -16.47 12.12 11.24
C ARG A 49 -16.17 13.30 10.32
N ASN A 50 -15.79 13.04 9.08
CA ASN A 50 -15.50 14.05 8.05
C ASN A 50 -16.67 14.14 7.05
N CYS A 51 -17.89 13.83 7.48
CA CYS A 51 -19.04 13.88 6.58
C CYS A 51 -19.39 15.34 6.27
N PRO A 52 -19.33 15.76 5.00
CA PRO A 52 -19.59 17.14 4.62
C PRO A 52 -21.06 17.54 4.85
N ASP A 53 -21.96 16.56 4.91
CA ASP A 53 -23.39 16.77 5.20
C ASP A 53 -23.65 17.17 6.66
N LYS A 54 -22.73 16.84 7.57
CA LYS A 54 -22.83 17.22 8.99
C LYS A 54 -22.43 18.65 9.28
N MET A 55 -21.68 19.28 8.37
CA MET A 55 -21.27 20.66 8.52
C MET A 55 -22.21 21.51 7.67
N PRO A 56 -23.11 22.33 8.25
CA PRO A 56 -23.70 23.40 7.47
C PRO A 56 -22.51 24.23 7.00
N ALA A 57 -22.32 24.29 5.68
CA ALA A 57 -21.23 25.03 5.06
C ALA A 57 -21.19 26.41 5.70
N VAL A 58 -20.10 26.70 6.44
CA VAL A 58 -19.76 28.08 6.77
C VAL A 58 -19.47 28.73 5.43
N GLY A 59 -20.50 29.37 4.87
CA GLY A 59 -20.36 30.36 3.84
C GLY A 59 -19.56 31.52 4.45
N ILE A 60 -18.36 31.72 3.92
CA ILE A 60 -17.63 32.97 4.06
C ILE A 60 -18.24 33.96 3.09
#